data_AF-A6ISW3-F1
#
_entry.id   AF-A6ISW3-F1
#
_cell.length_a   1.000
_cell.length_b   1.000
_cell.length_c   1.000
_cell.angle_alpha   90.00
_cell.angle_beta   90.00
_cell.angle_gamma   90.00
#
_symmetry.space_group_name_H-M   'P 1'
#
loop_
_entity.id
_entity.type
_entity.pdbx_description
1 polymer ?
#
loop_
_entity_poly.entity_id
_entity_poly.type
_entity_poly.pdbx_seq_one_letter_code
_entity_poly.pdbx_strand_id
1 'polypeptide(L)'
;MAEVETPTAAETDMKQYHGSGGVVMDVERSRFPYCVVWTPIPVLTWFFPIIGHMGICTSTGVIRDFAGPYFVSEDNMAFGKPAKFWKLDPGQVYASGPNAWDTAVHDASEEYKHRMHNLCCDNCHSHVALALNLMRYNNSTNWNMVTLCFFCLIYGKYVSVGAFVKTWLPFVLLLGIILTISLVFNLR
;
A
#
# COMPACT_ATOMS: atom_id res chain seq x y z
N MET A 1 -33.94 -36.13 6.42
CA MET A 1 -33.26 -35.88 5.13
C MET A 1 -32.87 -34.43 5.14
N ALA A 2 -31.60 -34.14 5.44
CA ALA A 2 -31.07 -32.78 5.40
C ALA A 2 -30.47 -32.58 4.00
N GLU A 3 -30.94 -31.56 3.30
CA GLU A 3 -30.37 -31.11 2.04
C GLU A 3 -28.92 -30.67 2.29
N VAL A 4 -27.99 -31.37 1.67
CA VAL A 4 -26.60 -30.96 1.56
C VAL A 4 -26.55 -29.98 0.39
N GLU A 5 -26.58 -28.69 0.67
CA GLU A 5 -26.32 -27.66 -0.32
C GLU A 5 -24.88 -27.82 -0.83
N THR A 6 -24.76 -28.29 -2.07
CA THR A 6 -23.49 -28.33 -2.82
C THR A 6 -23.10 -26.90 -3.23
N PRO A 7 -21.87 -26.43 -2.94
CA PRO A 7 -21.42 -25.13 -3.41
C PRO A 7 -21.30 -25.14 -4.94
N THR A 8 -21.94 -24.17 -5.59
CA THR A 8 -21.91 -23.97 -7.04
C THR A 8 -20.54 -23.50 -7.54
N ALA A 9 -20.16 -23.99 -8.72
CA ALA A 9 -18.88 -23.83 -9.41
C ALA A 9 -18.55 -22.38 -9.87
N ALA A 10 -18.43 -21.45 -8.92
CA ALA A 10 -17.90 -20.11 -9.11
C ALA A 10 -16.84 -19.78 -8.06
N GLU A 11 -15.92 -20.72 -7.80
CA GLU A 11 -14.68 -20.47 -7.07
C GLU A 11 -13.62 -19.95 -8.06
N THR A 12 -13.73 -18.67 -8.39
CA THR A 12 -12.77 -17.97 -9.27
C THR A 12 -11.40 -17.82 -8.56
N ASP A 13 -10.43 -18.62 -9.02
CA ASP A 13 -8.97 -18.40 -8.99
C ASP A 13 -8.43 -17.57 -7.82
N MET A 14 -8.40 -18.16 -6.63
CA MET A 14 -7.83 -17.57 -5.41
C MET A 14 -6.30 -17.56 -5.49
N LYS A 15 -5.70 -16.40 -5.81
CA LYS A 15 -4.25 -16.22 -5.75
C LYS A 15 -3.77 -16.04 -4.30
N GLN A 16 -3.63 -17.15 -3.58
CA GLN A 16 -2.79 -17.19 -2.39
C GLN A 16 -1.35 -16.87 -2.77
N TYR A 17 -0.82 -15.77 -2.24
CA TYR A 17 0.52 -15.33 -2.57
C TYR A 17 1.49 -15.88 -1.52
N HIS A 18 2.24 -16.93 -1.89
CA HIS A 18 3.29 -17.50 -1.06
C HIS A 18 4.55 -16.62 -1.12
N GLY A 19 4.78 -15.81 -0.09
CA GLY A 19 6.05 -15.12 0.10
C GLY A 19 7.09 -16.01 0.77
N SER A 20 8.37 -15.85 0.43
CA SER A 20 9.48 -16.47 1.17
C SER A 20 9.40 -16.04 2.64
N GLY A 21 9.08 -16.99 3.53
CA GLY A 21 8.80 -16.74 4.95
C GLY A 21 7.58 -17.48 5.51
N GLY A 22 6.84 -18.24 4.69
CA GLY A 22 5.81 -19.19 5.16
C GLY A 22 4.49 -18.57 5.62
N VAL A 23 4.36 -17.24 5.68
CA VAL A 23 3.10 -16.56 6.03
C VAL A 23 2.30 -16.27 4.77
N VAL A 24 1.10 -16.86 4.68
CA VAL A 24 0.16 -16.69 3.56
C VAL A 24 -0.49 -15.31 3.65
N MET A 25 -0.50 -14.56 2.53
CA MET A 25 -1.26 -13.31 2.42
C MET A 25 -2.71 -13.61 2.04
N ASP A 26 -3.65 -12.97 2.73
CA ASP A 26 -5.08 -13.04 2.44
C ASP A 26 -5.54 -11.69 1.85
N VAL A 27 -5.55 -11.63 0.52
CA VAL A 27 -5.89 -10.42 -0.24
C VAL A 27 -7.35 -10.02 -0.01
N GLU A 28 -8.25 -11.00 0.15
CA GLU A 28 -9.68 -10.75 0.32
C GLU A 28 -9.95 -10.00 1.63
N ARG A 29 -9.34 -10.49 2.71
CA ARG A 29 -9.40 -9.88 4.04
C ARG A 29 -8.42 -8.71 4.22
N SER A 30 -7.70 -8.33 3.17
CA SER A 30 -6.68 -7.27 3.21
C SER A 30 -5.64 -7.49 4.31
N ARG A 31 -5.12 -8.72 4.41
CA ARG A 31 -4.06 -9.10 5.34
C ARG A 31 -2.74 -9.29 4.60
N PHE A 32 -1.82 -8.39 4.86
CA PHE A 32 -0.50 -8.36 4.23
C PHE A 32 0.62 -8.35 5.28
N PRO A 33 0.88 -9.46 5.99
CA PRO A 33 1.93 -9.54 7.01
C PRO A 33 3.26 -8.96 6.53
N TYR A 34 3.89 -8.08 7.32
CA TYR A 34 5.20 -7.48 7.00
C TYR A 34 5.28 -6.78 5.64
N CYS A 35 4.19 -6.18 5.18
CA CYS A 35 4.17 -5.46 3.91
C CYS A 35 4.01 -3.95 4.11
N VAL A 36 4.58 -3.19 3.19
CA VAL A 36 4.08 -1.86 2.85
C VAL A 36 3.00 -2.05 1.78
N VAL A 37 1.85 -1.40 1.95
CA VAL A 37 0.73 -1.46 1.00
C VAL A 37 0.50 -0.09 0.38
N TRP A 38 -0.03 -0.08 -0.84
CA TRP A 38 -0.27 1.14 -1.60
C TRP A 38 -1.59 1.08 -2.35
N THR A 39 -2.31 2.20 -2.41
CA THR A 39 -3.60 2.35 -3.10
C THR A 39 -3.66 3.66 -3.90
N PRO A 40 -4.28 3.70 -5.09
CA PRO A 40 -4.37 4.91 -5.90
C PRO A 40 -5.26 5.97 -5.22
N ILE A 41 -4.82 7.23 -5.25
CA ILE A 41 -5.59 8.39 -4.80
C ILE A 41 -6.47 8.87 -5.96
N PRO A 42 -7.80 8.97 -5.79
CA PRO A 42 -8.69 9.46 -6.84
C PRO A 42 -8.24 10.81 -7.39
N VAL A 43 -8.36 10.98 -8.72
CA VAL A 43 -7.92 12.16 -9.49
C VAL A 43 -6.40 12.35 -9.51
N LEU A 44 -5.71 12.38 -8.36
CA LEU A 44 -4.26 12.60 -8.30
C LEU A 44 -3.47 11.53 -9.06
N THR A 45 -3.78 10.25 -8.81
CA THR A 45 -3.10 9.13 -9.48
C THR A 45 -3.44 9.07 -10.97
N TRP A 46 -4.51 9.73 -11.43
CA TRP A 46 -4.82 9.80 -12.86
C TRP A 46 -3.84 10.65 -13.64
N PHE A 47 -3.21 11.64 -13.00
CA PHE A 47 -2.14 12.44 -13.60
C PHE A 47 -0.75 11.85 -13.30
N PHE A 48 -0.59 11.26 -12.12
CA PHE A 48 0.68 10.70 -11.66
C PHE A 48 0.48 9.26 -11.14
N PRO A 49 0.48 8.24 -12.01
CA PRO A 49 0.12 6.86 -11.65
C PRO A 49 1.05 6.19 -10.62
N ILE A 50 2.21 6.80 -10.37
CA ILE A 50 3.18 6.37 -9.36
C ILE A 50 2.91 6.98 -7.97
N ILE A 51 2.15 8.07 -7.89
CA ILE A 51 1.79 8.75 -6.64
C ILE A 51 0.47 8.18 -6.15
N GLY A 52 0.44 7.76 -4.89
CA GLY A 52 -0.76 7.26 -4.24
C GLY A 52 -0.60 7.25 -2.73
N HIS A 53 -1.44 6.48 -2.06
CA HIS A 53 -1.51 6.43 -0.61
C HIS A 53 -0.88 5.15 -0.07
N MET A 54 -0.16 5.26 1.04
CA MET A 54 0.66 4.18 1.58
C MET A 54 0.27 3.81 3.01
N GLY A 55 0.40 2.53 3.36
CA GLY A 55 0.28 2.04 4.72
C GLY A 55 1.36 1.01 5.02
N ILE A 56 1.59 0.74 6.30
CA ILE A 56 2.48 -0.32 6.77
C ILE A 56 1.65 -1.35 7.55
N CYS A 57 1.99 -2.63 7.37
CA CYS A 57 1.26 -3.72 7.98
C CYS A 57 2.02 -4.30 9.17
N THR A 58 1.28 -4.76 10.17
CA THR A 58 1.82 -5.53 11.30
C THR A 58 2.30 -6.92 10.86
N SER A 59 2.89 -7.67 11.79
CA SER A 59 3.24 -9.09 11.66
C SER A 59 2.04 -9.97 11.33
N THR A 60 0.84 -9.59 11.77
CA THR A 60 -0.43 -10.28 11.48
C THR A 60 -1.11 -9.76 10.21
N GLY A 61 -0.54 -8.74 9.57
CA GLY A 61 -1.04 -8.17 8.32
C GLY A 61 -2.14 -7.13 8.48
N VAL A 62 -2.38 -6.63 9.69
CA VAL A 62 -3.28 -5.49 9.93
C VAL A 62 -2.65 -4.23 9.36
N ILE A 63 -3.41 -3.48 8.58
CA ILE A 63 -2.92 -2.28 7.90
C ILE A 63 -3.02 -1.08 8.85
N ARG A 64 -1.96 -0.27 8.91
CA ARG A 64 -1.92 1.06 9.52
C ARG A 64 -1.58 2.10 8.48
N ASP A 65 -2.44 3.08 8.28
CA ASP A 65 -2.19 4.20 7.38
C ASP A 65 -2.65 5.52 7.97
N PHE A 66 -1.83 6.55 7.81
CA PHE A 66 -2.19 7.91 8.21
C PHE A 66 -3.18 8.49 7.20
N ALA A 67 -4.47 8.33 7.49
CA ALA A 67 -5.58 8.55 6.57
C ALA A 67 -6.10 10.01 6.55
N GLY A 68 -5.66 10.83 7.51
CA GLY A 68 -6.03 12.24 7.60
C GLY A 68 -5.47 12.89 8.86
N PRO A 69 -5.68 14.21 9.06
CA PRO A 69 -5.14 14.91 10.23
C PRO A 69 -5.56 14.23 11.53
N TYR A 70 -4.58 13.94 12.39
CA TYR A 70 -4.79 13.30 13.69
C TYR A 70 -5.43 11.90 13.65
N PHE A 71 -5.44 11.26 12.47
CA PHE A 71 -6.15 10.00 12.26
C PHE A 71 -5.28 8.98 11.51
N VAL A 72 -4.93 7.92 12.22
CA VAL A 72 -4.33 6.71 11.66
C VAL A 72 -5.41 5.63 11.64
N SER A 73 -5.75 5.17 10.45
CA SER A 73 -6.74 4.12 10.24
C SER A 73 -6.16 2.75 10.57
N GLU A 74 -7.06 1.81 10.87
CA GLU A 74 -6.77 0.39 11.06
C GLU A 74 -7.61 -0.39 10.05
N ASP A 75 -6.95 -1.27 9.28
CA ASP A 75 -7.51 -2.15 8.24
C ASP A 75 -8.15 -1.49 7.01
N ASN A 76 -8.79 -0.34 7.17
CA ASN A 76 -9.47 0.36 6.10
C ASN A 76 -8.64 1.55 5.61
N MET A 77 -7.86 1.34 4.55
CA MET A 77 -7.09 2.43 3.94
C MET A 77 -7.99 3.56 3.45
N ALA A 78 -7.51 4.80 3.58
CA ALA A 78 -8.25 6.02 3.24
C ALA A 78 -8.92 6.04 1.86
N PHE A 79 -8.27 5.44 0.84
CA PHE A 79 -8.73 5.47 -0.55
C PHE A 79 -9.15 4.07 -1.08
N GLY A 80 -9.46 3.16 -0.16
CA GLY A 80 -9.92 1.81 -0.46
C GLY A 80 -8.81 0.75 -0.48
N LYS A 81 -9.19 -0.50 -0.76
CA LYS A 81 -8.31 -1.68 -0.65
C LYS A 81 -6.95 -1.48 -1.36
N PRO A 82 -5.85 -2.05 -0.82
CA PRO A 82 -4.55 -2.04 -1.46
C PRO A 82 -4.57 -2.48 -2.91
N ALA A 83 -3.92 -1.71 -3.79
CA ALA A 83 -3.69 -2.09 -5.18
C ALA A 83 -2.31 -2.74 -5.37
N LYS A 84 -1.31 -2.34 -4.57
CA LYS A 84 0.02 -2.92 -4.53
C LYS A 84 0.43 -3.28 -3.11
N PHE A 85 1.34 -4.25 -3.00
CA PHE A 85 2.05 -4.57 -1.76
C PHE A 85 3.54 -4.75 -2.06
N TRP A 86 4.38 -4.33 -1.11
CA TRP A 86 5.81 -4.58 -1.09
C TRP A 86 6.12 -5.34 0.19
N LYS A 87 6.42 -6.64 0.04
CA LYS A 87 6.80 -7.51 1.15
C LYS A 87 8.21 -7.17 1.62
N LEU A 88 8.34 -6.86 2.89
CA LEU A 88 9.60 -6.61 3.57
C LEU A 88 10.04 -7.88 4.31
N ASP A 89 11.34 -7.99 4.55
CA ASP A 89 11.95 -9.11 5.26
C ASP A 89 12.09 -8.75 6.75
N PRO A 90 11.36 -9.41 7.67
CA PRO A 90 11.48 -9.12 9.10
C PRO A 90 12.89 -9.42 9.64
N GLY A 91 13.70 -10.23 8.95
CA GLY A 91 15.12 -10.45 9.28
C GLY A 91 16.01 -9.21 9.10
N GLN A 92 15.50 -8.15 8.43
CA GLN A 92 16.19 -6.87 8.26
C GLN A 92 15.84 -5.85 9.35
N VAL A 93 15.17 -6.26 10.44
CA VAL A 93 14.90 -5.39 11.59
C VAL A 93 16.10 -5.40 12.54
N TYR A 94 16.66 -4.23 12.83
CA TYR A 94 17.81 -4.06 13.71
C TYR A 94 17.47 -3.39 15.05
N ALA A 95 16.23 -2.98 15.25
CA ALA A 95 15.77 -2.54 16.57
C ALA A 95 15.77 -3.70 17.56
N SER A 96 16.16 -3.40 18.80
CA SER A 96 16.22 -4.37 19.88
C SER A 96 14.85 -4.56 20.55
N GLY A 97 14.57 -5.76 21.03
CA GLY A 97 13.37 -6.09 21.79
C GLY A 97 12.46 -7.11 21.11
N PRO A 98 11.59 -7.80 21.87
CA PRO A 98 10.60 -8.68 21.30
C PRO A 98 9.62 -7.90 20.43
N ASN A 99 9.19 -8.46 19.31
CA ASN A 99 8.20 -7.87 18.39
C ASN A 99 8.56 -6.46 17.89
N ALA A 100 9.85 -6.14 17.75
CA ALA A 100 10.32 -4.80 17.37
C ALA A 100 9.64 -4.21 16.11
N TRP A 101 9.22 -5.06 15.16
CA TRP A 101 8.41 -4.65 14.02
C TRP A 101 7.07 -4.02 14.43
N ASP A 102 6.26 -4.75 15.18
CA ASP A 102 4.91 -4.33 15.56
C ASP A 102 4.95 -3.14 16.51
N THR A 103 5.92 -3.13 17.43
CA THR A 103 6.16 -1.98 18.32
C THR A 103 6.46 -0.72 17.51
N ALA A 104 7.37 -0.77 16.54
CA ALA A 104 7.70 0.38 15.71
C ALA A 104 6.52 0.85 14.84
N VAL A 105 5.71 -0.08 14.30
CA VAL A 105 4.47 0.26 13.59
C VAL A 105 3.50 0.97 14.53
N HIS A 106 3.31 0.46 15.74
CA HIS A 106 2.44 1.06 16.75
C HIS A 106 2.91 2.45 17.17
N ASP A 107 4.19 2.60 17.53
CA ASP A 107 4.76 3.86 17.98
C ASP A 107 4.67 4.93 16.90
N ALA A 108 4.94 4.58 15.63
CA ALA A 108 4.74 5.50 14.50
C ALA A 108 3.26 5.90 14.35
N SER A 109 2.33 4.96 14.55
CA SER A 109 0.90 5.26 14.54
C SER A 109 0.49 6.19 15.68
N GLU A 110 0.97 5.99 16.91
CA GLU A 110 0.67 6.90 18.02
C GLU A 110 1.22 8.31 17.78
N GLU A 111 2.46 8.43 17.29
CA GLU A 111 3.06 9.71 16.94
C GLU A 111 2.21 10.47 15.90
N TYR A 112 1.76 9.78 14.84
CA TYR A 112 0.99 10.42 13.75
C TYR A 112 -0.47 10.71 14.10
N LYS A 113 -1.04 10.11 15.16
CA LYS A 113 -2.33 10.54 15.70
C LYS A 113 -2.30 11.97 16.26
N HIS A 114 -1.12 12.51 16.54
CA HIS A 114 -0.96 13.88 17.03
C HIS A 114 -0.52 14.86 15.94
N ARG A 115 -0.37 14.41 14.68
CA ARG A 115 0.16 15.23 13.57
C ARG A 115 -0.93 15.71 12.62
N MET A 116 -0.71 16.90 12.08
CA MET A 116 -1.55 17.47 11.04
C MET A 116 -1.14 16.89 9.68
N HIS A 117 -2.09 16.29 8.96
CA HIS A 117 -1.80 15.67 7.66
C HIS A 117 -1.62 16.72 6.58
N ASN A 118 -0.43 16.77 5.98
CA ASN A 118 -0.14 17.62 4.83
C ASN A 118 0.28 16.75 3.64
N LEU A 119 -0.51 16.83 2.55
CA LEU A 119 -0.39 16.01 1.34
C LEU A 119 1.05 15.89 0.81
N CYS A 120 1.86 16.95 0.90
CA CYS A 120 3.19 16.98 0.30
C CYS A 120 4.36 16.82 1.28
N CYS A 121 4.19 17.09 2.58
CA CYS A 121 5.33 17.23 3.52
C CYS A 121 5.24 16.36 4.77
N ASP A 122 4.03 16.01 5.23
CA ASP A 122 3.81 15.14 6.40
C ASP A 122 2.57 14.30 6.12
N ASN A 123 2.79 13.23 5.36
CA ASN A 123 1.75 12.41 4.77
C ASN A 123 1.92 10.94 5.17
N CYS A 124 1.10 10.09 4.56
CA CYS A 124 1.13 8.64 4.74
C CYS A 124 2.49 7.98 4.47
N HIS A 125 3.30 8.50 3.54
CA HIS A 125 4.64 7.98 3.33
C HIS A 125 5.58 8.35 4.48
N SER A 126 5.45 9.56 5.04
CA SER A 126 6.24 9.98 6.21
C SER A 126 5.91 9.11 7.44
N HIS A 127 4.65 8.72 7.62
CA HIS A 127 4.23 7.76 8.65
C HIS A 127 4.90 6.40 8.50
N VAL A 128 4.87 5.82 7.29
CA VAL A 128 5.56 4.54 7.01
C VAL A 128 7.07 4.67 7.16
N ALA A 129 7.65 5.79 6.75
CA ALA A 129 9.08 6.05 6.90
C ALA A 129 9.49 6.10 8.36
N LEU A 130 8.69 6.74 9.23
CA LEU A 130 8.94 6.75 10.66
C LEU A 130 8.94 5.33 11.23
N ALA A 131 7.96 4.49 10.87
CA ALA A 131 7.93 3.09 11.32
C ALA A 131 9.21 2.35 10.92
N LEU A 132 9.64 2.47 9.66
CA LEU A 132 10.90 1.84 9.19
C LEU A 132 12.14 2.37 9.90
N ASN A 133 12.18 3.66 10.23
CA ASN A 133 13.26 4.26 10.98
C ASN A 133 13.30 3.79 12.43
N LEU A 134 12.14 3.71 13.11
CA LEU A 134 12.01 3.22 14.48
C LEU A 134 12.49 1.76 14.61
N MET A 135 12.13 0.90 13.64
CA MET A 135 12.60 -0.49 13.61
C MET A 135 14.03 -0.65 13.05
N ARG A 136 14.68 0.44 12.65
CA ARG A 136 16.00 0.46 12.00
C ARG A 136 16.08 -0.52 10.82
N TYR A 137 15.05 -0.52 9.98
CA TYR A 137 14.94 -1.47 8.87
C TYR A 137 16.14 -1.33 7.92
N ASN A 138 16.76 -2.46 7.58
CA ASN A 138 18.01 -2.53 6.80
C ASN A 138 19.16 -1.71 7.41
N ASN A 139 19.23 -1.69 8.75
CA ASN A 139 20.19 -0.94 9.56
C ASN A 139 20.25 0.58 9.22
N SER A 140 19.12 1.14 8.80
CA SER A 140 19.00 2.56 8.41
C SER A 140 17.95 3.28 9.24
N THR A 141 18.17 4.56 9.50
CA THR A 141 17.21 5.50 10.11
C THR A 141 16.91 6.69 9.20
N ASN A 142 17.23 6.58 7.92
CA ASN A 142 17.08 7.66 6.93
C ASN A 142 16.00 7.37 5.87
N TRP A 143 15.05 6.47 6.17
CA TRP A 143 13.87 6.26 5.34
C TRP A 143 13.04 7.55 5.30
N ASN A 144 12.55 7.89 4.12
CA ASN A 144 11.74 9.08 3.87
C ASN A 144 10.72 8.85 2.75
N MET A 145 9.83 9.80 2.56
CA MET A 145 8.72 9.68 1.61
C MET A 145 9.15 9.39 0.17
N VAL A 146 10.28 9.97 -0.26
CA VAL A 146 10.82 9.83 -1.62
C VAL A 146 11.37 8.42 -1.81
N THR A 147 12.20 7.95 -0.87
CA THR A 147 12.73 6.58 -0.90
C THR A 147 11.60 5.56 -0.93
N LEU A 148 10.56 5.72 -0.12
CA LEU A 148 9.42 4.82 -0.12
C LEU A 148 8.63 4.83 -1.44
N CYS A 149 8.45 6.00 -2.05
CA CYS A 149 7.82 6.09 -3.36
C CYS A 149 8.59 5.29 -4.41
N PHE A 150 9.91 5.46 -4.49
CA PHE A 150 10.77 4.73 -5.43
C PHE A 150 10.79 3.23 -5.14
N PHE A 151 10.94 2.81 -3.89
CA PHE A 151 10.97 1.39 -3.54
C PHE A 151 9.61 0.72 -3.78
N CYS A 152 8.50 1.37 -3.47
CA CYS A 152 7.16 0.85 -3.77
C CYS A 152 6.89 0.81 -5.29
N LEU A 153 7.49 1.71 -6.07
CA LEU A 153 7.43 1.65 -7.54
C LEU A 153 8.15 0.40 -8.06
N ILE A 154 9.40 0.18 -7.63
CA ILE A 154 10.30 -0.87 -8.13
C ILE A 154 9.92 -2.26 -7.59
N TYR A 155 9.69 -2.37 -6.28
CA TYR A 155 9.49 -3.66 -5.59
C TYR A 155 8.02 -3.98 -5.30
N GLY A 156 7.12 -3.02 -5.49
CA GLY A 156 5.70 -3.23 -5.26
C GLY A 156 5.06 -4.12 -6.32
N LYS A 157 4.34 -5.14 -5.87
CA LYS A 157 3.58 -6.08 -6.70
C LYS A 157 2.10 -5.76 -6.66
N TYR A 158 1.40 -5.88 -7.78
CA TYR A 158 -0.04 -5.70 -7.82
C TYR A 158 -0.76 -6.89 -7.15
N VAL A 159 -1.81 -6.60 -6.39
CA VAL A 159 -2.64 -7.64 -5.76
C VAL A 159 -3.44 -8.44 -6.79
N SER A 160 -3.77 -7.84 -7.93
CA SER A 160 -4.50 -8.47 -9.03
C SER A 160 -4.32 -7.71 -10.35
N VAL A 161 -4.74 -8.32 -11.46
CA VAL A 161 -4.79 -7.64 -12.77
C VAL A 161 -5.79 -6.48 -12.74
N GLY A 162 -6.91 -6.64 -12.03
CA GLY A 162 -7.88 -5.56 -11.83
C GLY A 162 -7.27 -4.35 -11.12
N ALA A 163 -6.43 -4.56 -10.11
CA ALA A 163 -5.72 -3.48 -9.43
C ALA A 163 -4.72 -2.76 -10.35
N PHE A 164 -4.04 -3.50 -11.23
CA PHE A 164 -3.17 -2.92 -12.26
C PHE A 164 -3.98 -2.02 -13.21
N VAL A 165 -5.07 -2.54 -13.79
CA VAL A 165 -5.92 -1.77 -14.71
C VAL A 165 -6.51 -0.55 -14.03
N LYS A 166 -7.06 -0.69 -12.82
CA LYS A 166 -7.61 0.44 -12.03
C LYS A 166 -6.59 1.56 -11.80
N THR A 167 -5.31 1.20 -11.65
CA THR A 167 -4.23 2.17 -11.41
C THR A 167 -3.86 2.94 -12.68
N TRP A 168 -3.71 2.25 -13.81
CA TRP A 168 -3.13 2.84 -15.03
C TRP A 168 -4.16 3.34 -16.05
N LEU A 169 -5.34 2.74 -16.10
CA LEU A 169 -6.34 3.04 -17.12
C LEU A 169 -6.75 4.52 -17.15
N PRO A 170 -7.03 5.20 -16.01
CA PRO A 170 -7.39 6.62 -16.04
C PRO A 170 -6.30 7.51 -16.67
N PHE A 171 -5.02 7.24 -16.35
CA PHE A 171 -3.89 7.98 -16.91
C PHE A 171 -3.75 7.76 -18.43
N VAL A 172 -3.89 6.50 -18.88
CA VAL A 172 -3.83 6.17 -20.31
C VAL A 172 -4.96 6.85 -21.09
N LEU A 173 -6.19 6.85 -20.56
CA LEU A 173 -7.33 7.53 -21.18
C LEU A 173 -7.11 9.04 -21.26
N LEU A 174 -6.62 9.66 -20.19
CA LEU A 174 -6.31 11.09 -20.15
C LEU A 174 -5.25 11.46 -21.20
N LEU A 175 -4.16 10.69 -21.29
CA LEU A 175 -3.14 10.89 -22.32
C LEU A 175 -3.72 10.73 -23.73
N GLY A 176 -4.58 9.73 -23.96
CA GLY A 176 -5.26 9.53 -25.23
C GLY A 176 -6.10 10.74 -25.64
N ILE A 177 -6.84 11.35 -24.71
CA ILE A 177 -7.62 12.57 -24.96
C ILE A 177 -6.70 13.73 -25.33
N ILE A 178 -5.64 13.97 -24.54
CA ILE A 178 -4.68 15.07 -24.78
C ILE A 178 -4.02 14.92 -26.15
N LEU A 179 -3.57 13.71 -26.49
CA LEU A 179 -2.95 13.41 -27.78
C LEU A 179 -3.92 13.61 -28.93
N THR A 180 -5.18 13.16 -28.79
CA THR A 180 -6.22 13.32 -29.83
C THR A 180 -6.52 14.80 -30.08
N ILE A 181 -6.71 15.57 -29.01
CA ILE A 181 -6.94 17.02 -29.08
C ILE A 181 -5.75 17.71 -29.77
N SER A 182 -4.54 17.42 -29.32
CA SER A 182 -3.31 17.98 -29.90
C SER A 182 -3.22 17.67 -31.39
N LEU A 183 -3.48 16.42 -31.79
CA LEU A 183 -3.43 16.01 -33.19
C LEU A 183 -4.48 16.74 -34.04
N VAL A 184 -5.72 16.87 -33.55
CA VAL A 184 -6.80 17.58 -34.26
C VAL A 184 -6.48 19.06 -34.46
N PHE A 185 -5.85 19.71 -33.49
CA PHE A 185 -5.48 21.12 -33.59
C PHE A 185 -4.21 21.37 -34.42
N ASN A 186 -3.26 20.43 -34.45
CA ASN A 186 -2.01 20.58 -35.22
C ASN A 186 -2.11 20.06 -36.67
N LEU A 187 -3.14 19.26 -37.01
CA LEU A 187 -3.42 18.83 -38.38
C LEU A 187 -4.43 19.70 -39.13
N ARG A 188 -4.88 20.81 -38.50
CA ARG A 188 -5.67 21.87 -39.14
C ARG A 188 -4.76 23.02 -39.53
#